data_AF-A0A3B0UQD0-F1
#
_entry.id   AF-A0A3B0UQD0-F1
#
_cell.length_a   1.000
_cell.length_b   1.000
_cell.length_c   1.000
_cell.angle_alpha   90.00
_cell.angle_beta   90.00
_cell.angle_gamma   90.00
#
_symmetry.space_group_name_H-M   'P 1'
#
loop_
_entity.id
_entity.type
_entity.pdbx_description
1 polymer ?
#
loop_
_entity_poly.entity_id
_entity_poly.type
_entity_poly.pdbx_seq_one_letter_code
_entity_poly.pdbx_strand_id
1 'polypeptide(L)'
;MKKHLFLIIILLTLSKQALACICSAYDEPLVKEMIGYSDIIFIGKVIGSDNWNPYVVEMWDKERRGSDVIIQVESVIKGNIKKNDLIFVYQSAGSCTESFEYGSTHLIFGNRILKIHQLEEKLDSSTELPPPGPDESGLQEEGVYKTNADGEPIDFLRKQIQKYTVIDTDMCRSFLQNSNSYNKVISYIDN
;
A
#
# COMPACT_ATOMS: atom_id res chain seq x y z
N MET A 1 -12.18 -45.50 -10.65
CA MET A 1 -12.63 -44.10 -10.91
C MET A 1 -12.58 -43.21 -9.66
N LYS A 2 -13.10 -43.62 -8.48
CA LYS A 2 -13.09 -42.78 -7.25
C LYS A 2 -11.70 -42.35 -6.75
N LYS A 3 -10.65 -43.18 -6.92
CA LYS A 3 -9.27 -42.86 -6.49
C LYS A 3 -8.59 -41.76 -7.32
N HIS A 4 -8.92 -41.64 -8.61
CA HIS A 4 -8.35 -40.59 -9.47
C HIS A 4 -9.03 -39.24 -9.26
N LEU A 5 -10.32 -39.23 -8.91
CA LEU A 5 -11.05 -38.01 -8.56
C LEU A 5 -10.46 -37.32 -7.31
N PHE A 6 -10.06 -38.10 -6.31
CA PHE A 6 -9.42 -37.57 -5.09
C PHE A 6 -8.04 -36.95 -5.37
N LEU A 7 -7.28 -37.53 -6.31
CA LEU A 7 -5.96 -37.03 -6.70
C LEU A 7 -6.04 -35.71 -7.48
N ILE A 8 -7.08 -35.55 -8.31
CA ILE A 8 -7.36 -34.30 -9.05
C ILE A 8 -7.78 -33.18 -8.09
N ILE A 9 -8.58 -33.48 -7.06
CA ILE A 9 -8.97 -32.48 -6.04
C ILE A 9 -7.75 -32.00 -5.24
N ILE A 10 -6.84 -32.90 -4.86
CA ILE A 10 -5.60 -32.54 -4.16
C ILE A 10 -4.70 -31.66 -5.06
N LEU A 11 -4.50 -32.03 -6.33
CA LEU A 11 -3.72 -31.18 -7.27
C LEU A 11 -4.34 -29.79 -7.50
N LEU A 12 -5.67 -29.67 -7.49
CA LEU A 12 -6.36 -28.38 -7.63
C LEU A 12 -6.25 -27.50 -6.37
N THR A 13 -6.09 -28.10 -5.19
CA THR A 13 -5.85 -27.34 -3.95
C THR A 13 -4.41 -26.85 -3.77
N LEU A 14 -3.43 -27.46 -4.45
CA LEU A 14 -2.02 -27.02 -4.40
C LEU A 14 -1.67 -25.89 -5.40
N SER A 15 -2.56 -25.55 -6.34
CA SER A 15 -2.22 -24.66 -7.47
C SER A 15 -2.53 -23.18 -7.26
N LYS A 16 -2.86 -22.75 -6.04
CA LYS A 16 -3.00 -21.33 -5.71
C LYS A 16 -2.29 -21.01 -4.40
N GLN A 17 -0.96 -20.97 -4.45
CA GLN A 17 -0.22 -20.15 -3.50
C GLN A 17 -0.54 -18.69 -3.85
N ALA A 18 -1.72 -18.21 -3.43
CA ALA A 18 -1.88 -16.78 -3.24
C ALA A 18 -0.80 -16.41 -2.22
N LEU A 19 0.22 -15.67 -2.68
CA LEU A 19 1.28 -15.16 -1.82
C LEU A 19 0.62 -14.19 -0.84
N ALA A 20 0.12 -14.71 0.27
CA ALA A 20 -0.41 -13.91 1.35
C ALA A 20 0.73 -13.04 1.87
N CYS A 21 0.46 -11.75 2.04
CA CYS A 21 1.44 -10.87 2.66
C CYS A 21 1.65 -11.31 4.11
N ILE A 22 2.90 -11.58 4.47
CA ILE A 22 3.29 -11.90 5.84
C ILE A 22 4.24 -10.81 6.28
N CYS A 23 3.81 -10.01 7.25
CA CYS A 23 4.71 -9.06 7.89
C CYS A 23 5.62 -9.82 8.86
N SER A 24 6.92 -9.52 8.80
CA SER A 24 7.89 -10.00 9.79
C SER A 24 7.52 -9.50 11.18
N ALA A 25 7.98 -10.20 12.21
CA ALA A 25 7.83 -9.72 13.58
C ALA A 25 8.62 -8.41 13.75
N TYR A 26 7.96 -7.36 14.27
CA TYR A 26 8.60 -6.07 14.49
C TYR A 26 9.56 -6.12 15.66
N ASP A 27 10.85 -5.91 15.42
CA ASP A 27 11.88 -5.71 16.44
C ASP A 27 12.62 -4.37 16.20
N GLU A 28 13.50 -3.99 17.12
CA GLU A 28 14.19 -2.71 17.06
C GLU A 28 15.02 -2.53 15.77
N PRO A 29 15.82 -3.52 15.31
CA PRO A 29 16.53 -3.40 14.03
C PRO A 29 15.60 -3.16 12.84
N LEU A 30 14.51 -3.93 12.73
CA LEU A 30 13.55 -3.77 11.63
C LEU A 30 12.87 -2.40 11.67
N VAL A 31 12.47 -1.92 12.85
CA VAL A 31 11.83 -0.60 12.96
C VAL A 31 12.82 0.51 12.60
N LYS A 32 14.09 0.42 13.00
CA LYS A 32 15.13 1.38 12.58
C LYS A 32 15.35 1.36 11.07
N GLU A 33 15.32 0.18 10.46
CA GLU A 33 15.39 0.02 9.01
C GLU A 33 14.18 0.68 8.32
N MET A 34 12.95 0.42 8.82
CA MET A 34 11.73 1.07 8.32
C MET A 34 11.79 2.59 8.45
N ILE A 35 12.30 3.12 9.58
CA ILE A 35 12.52 4.56 9.76
C ILE A 35 13.51 5.08 8.72
N GLY A 36 14.58 4.34 8.45
CA GLY A 36 15.60 4.68 7.46
C GLY A 36 15.03 4.84 6.07
N TYR A 37 14.22 3.87 5.61
CA TYR A 37 13.61 3.87 4.28
C TYR A 37 12.45 4.86 4.11
N SER A 38 11.77 5.24 5.19
CA SER A 38 10.56 6.07 5.09
C SER A 38 10.89 7.54 4.90
N ASP A 39 10.31 8.19 3.90
CA ASP A 39 10.44 9.65 3.73
C ASP A 39 9.64 10.41 4.80
N ILE A 40 8.51 9.84 5.21
CA ILE A 40 7.55 10.45 6.12
C ILE A 40 7.08 9.40 7.13
N ILE A 41 7.04 9.79 8.40
CA ILE A 41 6.46 8.99 9.48
C ILE A 41 5.55 9.89 10.30
N PHE A 42 4.30 9.50 10.48
CA PHE A 42 3.32 10.31 11.19
C PHE A 42 2.22 9.47 11.81
N ILE A 43 1.53 10.06 12.78
CA ILE A 43 0.27 9.54 13.28
C ILE A 43 -0.83 10.41 12.71
N GLY A 44 -1.87 9.80 12.15
CA GLY A 44 -2.94 10.54 11.51
C GLY A 44 -4.26 9.79 11.49
N LYS A 45 -5.34 10.55 11.32
CA LYS A 45 -6.70 10.06 11.31
C LYS A 45 -7.24 9.98 9.89
N VAL A 46 -7.84 8.85 9.55
CA VAL A 46 -8.51 8.63 8.26
C VAL A 46 -9.77 9.50 8.21
N ILE A 47 -9.84 10.44 7.26
CA ILE A 47 -10.95 11.40 7.14
C ILE A 47 -11.70 11.29 5.81
N GLY A 48 -11.26 10.44 4.90
CA GLY A 48 -11.88 10.30 3.59
C GLY A 48 -11.19 9.26 2.72
N SER A 49 -11.75 9.05 1.55
CA SER A 49 -11.17 8.30 0.44
C SER A 49 -11.45 9.08 -0.83
N ASP A 50 -10.58 8.91 -1.81
CA ASP A 50 -10.78 9.37 -3.18
C ASP A 50 -10.29 8.24 -4.08
N ASN A 51 -11.06 7.88 -5.10
CA ASN A 51 -10.70 6.79 -6.00
C ASN A 51 -11.27 7.03 -7.40
N TRP A 52 -10.53 6.61 -8.43
CA TRP A 52 -10.99 6.68 -9.82
C TRP A 52 -12.09 5.65 -10.11
N ASN A 53 -12.08 4.51 -9.42
CA ASN A 53 -13.00 3.42 -9.66
C ASN A 53 -14.32 3.67 -8.88
N PRO A 54 -15.47 3.84 -9.56
CA PRO A 54 -16.74 4.14 -8.92
C PRO A 54 -17.21 3.01 -7.98
N TYR A 55 -16.81 1.76 -8.22
CA TYR A 55 -17.12 0.65 -7.32
C TYR A 55 -16.39 0.77 -5.97
N VAL A 56 -15.14 1.25 -5.99
CA VAL A 56 -14.38 1.49 -4.75
C VAL A 56 -14.99 2.66 -3.99
N VAL A 57 -15.46 3.69 -4.68
CA VAL A 57 -16.20 4.81 -4.09
C VAL A 57 -17.50 4.32 -3.43
N GLU A 58 -18.29 3.50 -4.12
CA GLU A 58 -19.53 2.94 -3.55
C GLU A 58 -19.25 2.09 -2.30
N MET A 59 -18.20 1.26 -2.34
CA MET A 59 -17.78 0.44 -1.20
C MET A 59 -17.37 1.32 -0.01
N TRP A 60 -16.63 2.40 -0.25
CA TRP A 60 -16.30 3.37 0.79
C TRP A 60 -17.55 4.01 1.40
N ASP A 61 -18.51 4.44 0.58
CA ASP A 61 -19.73 5.09 1.06
C ASP A 61 -20.59 4.17 1.92
N LYS A 62 -20.61 2.87 1.58
CA LYS A 62 -21.38 1.85 2.28
C LYS A 62 -20.67 1.33 3.54
N GLU A 63 -19.39 0.99 3.43
CA GLU A 63 -18.66 0.25 4.45
C GLU A 63 -17.72 1.12 5.28
N ARG A 64 -17.49 2.37 4.85
CA ARG A 64 -16.53 3.30 5.47
C ARG A 64 -15.13 2.71 5.56
N ARG A 65 -14.74 1.90 4.58
CA ARG A 65 -13.45 1.20 4.50
C ARG A 65 -12.88 1.22 3.09
N GLY A 66 -11.56 1.31 2.97
CA GLY A 66 -10.86 1.38 1.69
C GLY A 66 -9.34 1.40 1.84
N SER A 67 -8.62 1.20 0.73
CA SER A 67 -7.15 1.17 0.69
C SER A 67 -6.52 2.53 0.36
N ASP A 68 -7.11 3.23 -0.60
CA ASP A 68 -6.68 4.58 -0.96
C ASP A 68 -7.46 5.59 -0.12
N VAL A 69 -6.77 6.26 0.80
CA VAL A 69 -7.42 7.12 1.80
C VAL A 69 -6.74 8.48 1.95
N ILE A 70 -7.54 9.44 2.43
CA ILE A 70 -7.05 10.75 2.86
C ILE A 70 -6.92 10.71 4.37
N ILE A 71 -5.70 10.95 4.85
CA ILE A 71 -5.37 11.00 6.28
C ILE A 71 -5.02 12.43 6.67
N GLN A 72 -5.63 12.93 7.74
CA GLN A 72 -5.24 14.18 8.38
C GLN A 72 -4.17 13.91 9.44
N VAL A 73 -3.03 14.60 9.34
CA VAL A 73 -1.89 14.43 10.24
C VAL A 73 -2.23 14.95 11.64
N GLU A 74 -2.08 14.11 12.66
CA GLU A 74 -2.26 14.50 14.07
C GLU A 74 -0.93 14.83 14.75
N SER A 75 0.13 14.05 14.46
CA SER A 75 1.50 14.28 14.90
C SER A 75 2.51 13.81 13.85
N VAL A 76 3.70 14.42 13.83
CA VAL A 76 4.77 14.12 12.87
C VAL A 76 5.97 13.56 13.63
N ILE A 77 6.50 12.44 13.15
CA ILE A 77 7.70 11.79 13.67
C ILE A 77 8.88 12.06 12.74
N LYS A 78 8.68 11.95 11.42
CA LYS A 78 9.69 12.19 10.39
C LYS A 78 9.06 12.83 9.14
N GLY A 79 9.83 13.65 8.44
CA GLY A 79 9.47 14.19 7.13
C GLY A 79 9.01 15.65 7.17
N ASN A 80 9.04 16.31 6.00
CA ASN A 80 8.60 17.69 5.85
C ASN A 80 7.09 17.77 5.58
N ILE A 81 6.31 17.57 6.65
CA ILE A 81 4.85 17.73 6.74
C ILE A 81 4.51 18.35 8.10
N LYS A 82 3.27 18.82 8.28
CA LYS A 82 2.79 19.50 9.48
C LYS A 82 1.50 18.88 10.00
N LYS A 83 1.22 19.13 11.28
CA LYS A 83 -0.09 18.83 11.87
C LYS A 83 -1.20 19.49 11.03
N ASN A 84 -2.28 18.74 10.82
CA ASN A 84 -3.44 19.05 9.98
C ASN A 84 -3.19 19.02 8.47
N ASP A 85 -1.99 18.70 7.99
CA ASP A 85 -1.78 18.43 6.56
C ASP A 85 -2.64 17.24 6.14
N LEU A 86 -3.10 17.25 4.89
CA LEU A 86 -3.86 16.16 4.27
C LEU A 86 -2.91 15.35 3.39
N ILE A 87 -2.78 14.07 3.72
CA ILE A 87 -1.93 13.12 3.02
C ILE A 87 -2.84 12.15 2.28
N PHE A 88 -2.59 11.97 0.98
CA PHE A 88 -3.21 10.91 0.22
C PHE A 88 -2.32 9.67 0.30
N VAL A 89 -2.84 8.64 0.96
CA VAL A 89 -2.19 7.35 1.07
C VAL A 89 -2.66 6.49 -0.10
N TYR A 90 -1.72 6.17 -0.98
CA TYR A 90 -1.92 5.30 -2.11
C TYR A 90 -1.35 3.92 -1.79
N GLN A 91 -2.08 2.87 -2.14
CA GLN A 91 -1.57 1.50 -2.03
C GLN A 91 -1.73 0.81 -3.38
N SER A 92 -0.64 0.23 -3.90
CA SER A 92 -0.76 -0.62 -5.07
C SER A 92 -1.66 -1.81 -4.75
N ALA A 93 -2.54 -2.16 -5.70
CA ALA A 93 -3.43 -3.30 -5.53
C ALA A 93 -2.59 -4.58 -5.41
N GLY A 94 -2.63 -5.20 -4.23
CA GLY A 94 -1.85 -6.40 -3.95
C GLY A 94 -2.23 -7.09 -2.65
N SER A 95 -1.58 -8.21 -2.34
CA SER A 95 -1.86 -8.98 -1.13
C SER A 95 -1.44 -8.27 0.17
N CYS A 96 -0.64 -7.20 0.08
CA CYS A 96 -0.19 -6.37 1.20
C CYS A 96 -1.00 -5.08 1.40
N THR A 97 -2.14 -4.95 0.71
CA THR A 97 -3.02 -3.78 0.85
C THR A 97 -3.63 -3.74 2.26
N GLU A 98 -3.62 -2.58 2.89
CA GLU A 98 -4.29 -2.34 4.17
C GLU A 98 -5.72 -1.86 3.93
N SER A 99 -6.67 -2.28 4.77
CA SER A 99 -8.03 -1.75 4.74
C SER A 99 -8.19 -0.72 5.85
N PHE A 100 -8.15 0.55 5.49
CA PHE A 100 -8.34 1.65 6.42
C PHE A 100 -9.82 1.91 6.69
N GLU A 101 -10.19 2.10 7.96
CA GLU A 101 -11.55 2.48 8.36
C GLU A 101 -11.67 3.98 8.61
N TYR A 102 -12.77 4.60 8.18
CA TYR A 102 -13.04 6.01 8.44
C TYR A 102 -12.98 6.32 9.95
N GLY A 103 -12.27 7.40 10.29
CA GLY A 103 -12.12 7.86 11.67
C GLY A 103 -11.13 7.06 12.50
N SER A 104 -10.54 5.98 11.97
CA SER A 104 -9.44 5.28 12.61
C SER A 104 -8.15 6.10 12.54
N THR A 105 -7.32 5.97 13.58
CA THR A 105 -6.02 6.64 13.66
C THR A 105 -4.92 5.60 13.48
N HIS A 106 -3.89 5.94 12.70
CA HIS A 106 -2.80 5.04 12.34
C HIS A 106 -1.45 5.70 12.49
N LEU A 107 -0.44 4.92 12.88
CA LEU A 107 0.97 5.24 12.64
C LEU A 107 1.33 4.76 11.23
N ILE A 108 1.78 5.69 10.39
CA ILE A 108 2.07 5.44 8.97
C ILE A 108 3.56 5.67 8.71
N PHE A 109 4.17 4.69 8.07
CA PHE A 109 5.49 4.76 7.44
C PHE A 109 5.27 4.88 5.93
N GLY A 110 5.57 6.06 5.39
CA GLY A 110 5.26 6.41 4.01
C GLY A 110 6.49 6.81 3.22
N ASN A 111 6.56 6.34 1.99
CA ASN A 111 7.50 6.84 1.01
C ASN A 111 6.78 7.82 0.09
N ARG A 112 7.36 8.99 -0.16
CA ARG A 112 6.70 10.04 -0.94
C ARG A 112 6.64 9.62 -2.41
N ILE A 113 5.52 9.91 -3.07
CA ILE A 113 5.40 9.82 -4.53
C ILE A 113 5.43 11.23 -5.09
N LEU A 114 6.50 11.57 -5.81
CA LEU A 114 6.69 12.88 -6.44
C LEU A 114 6.37 12.85 -7.93
N LYS A 115 6.69 11.75 -8.60
CA LYS A 115 6.47 11.57 -10.03
C LYS A 115 6.16 10.11 -10.35
N ILE A 116 5.43 9.92 -11.44
CA ILE A 116 5.11 8.60 -11.97
C ILE A 116 5.88 8.42 -13.28
N HIS A 117 6.57 7.31 -13.40
CA HIS A 117 7.24 6.89 -14.63
C HIS A 117 6.53 5.65 -15.18
N GLN A 118 5.93 5.80 -16.35
CA GLN A 118 5.31 4.66 -17.04
C GLN A 118 6.39 3.87 -17.75
N LEU A 119 6.43 2.57 -17.49
CA LEU A 119 7.34 1.65 -18.14
C LEU A 119 6.84 1.40 -19.57
N GLU A 120 7.71 1.56 -20.56
CA GLU A 120 7.39 1.19 -21.94
C GLU A 120 7.46 -0.34 -22.09
N GLU A 121 6.40 -1.06 -21.73
CA GLU A 121 6.29 -2.47 -22.15
C GLU A 121 5.95 -2.53 -23.65
N LYS A 122 6.97 -2.63 -24.50
CA LYS A 122 6.83 -3.25 -25.81
C LYS A 122 6.60 -4.75 -25.61
N LEU A 123 5.37 -5.14 -25.29
CA LEU A 123 4.94 -6.52 -25.43
C LEU A 123 4.80 -6.81 -26.93
N ASP A 124 5.90 -7.27 -27.53
CA ASP A 124 5.88 -7.89 -28.86
C ASP A 124 4.99 -9.15 -28.75
N SER A 125 3.88 -9.17 -29.49
CA SER A 125 2.79 -10.12 -29.29
C SER A 125 3.09 -11.56 -29.72
N SER A 126 4.38 -11.94 -29.83
CA SER A 126 4.83 -13.20 -30.41
C SER A 126 5.75 -14.04 -29.52
N THR A 127 6.01 -13.63 -28.28
CA THR A 127 6.83 -14.42 -27.36
C THR A 127 5.99 -14.96 -26.22
N GLU A 128 6.17 -16.25 -25.94
CA GLU A 128 5.61 -17.01 -24.83
C GLU A 128 5.56 -16.14 -23.56
N LEU A 129 4.42 -16.16 -22.87
CA LEU A 129 4.22 -15.42 -21.62
C LEU A 129 5.43 -15.66 -20.72
N PRO A 130 6.23 -14.62 -20.39
CA PRO A 130 7.32 -14.80 -19.46
C PRO A 130 6.74 -15.35 -18.14
N PRO A 131 7.51 -16.18 -17.42
CA PRO A 131 7.11 -16.59 -16.07
C PRO A 131 6.76 -15.33 -15.27
N PRO A 132 5.74 -15.36 -14.39
CA PRO A 132 5.31 -14.19 -13.63
C PRO A 132 6.53 -13.57 -12.94
N GLY A 133 7.02 -12.47 -13.50
CA GLY A 133 8.10 -11.70 -12.95
C GLY A 133 7.62 -10.97 -11.70
N PRO A 134 8.53 -10.45 -10.87
CA PRO A 134 8.15 -9.50 -9.85
C PRO A 134 7.42 -8.33 -10.53
N ASP A 135 6.25 -7.95 -10.01
CA ASP A 135 5.52 -6.76 -10.45
C ASP A 135 6.48 -5.56 -10.43
N GLU A 136 6.75 -4.97 -11.59
CA GLU A 136 7.66 -3.82 -11.69
C GLU A 136 7.01 -2.53 -11.16
N SER A 137 5.76 -2.61 -10.69
CA SER A 137 5.04 -1.51 -10.06
C SER A 137 5.53 -1.23 -8.65
N GLY A 138 6.00 -0.01 -8.41
CA GLY A 138 6.47 0.41 -7.09
C GLY A 138 7.48 1.55 -7.13
N LEU A 139 7.90 1.97 -5.94
CA LEU A 139 8.99 2.92 -5.79
C LEU A 139 10.34 2.23 -6.01
N GLN A 140 11.06 2.64 -7.04
CA GLN A 140 12.42 2.15 -7.32
C GLN A 140 13.51 3.20 -7.07
N GLU A 141 13.15 4.48 -7.14
CA GLU A 141 14.01 5.62 -6.87
C GLU A 141 13.25 6.58 -5.94
N GLU A 142 13.99 7.41 -5.21
CA GLU A 142 13.40 8.38 -4.27
C GLU A 142 12.34 9.25 -4.97
N GLY A 143 11.09 9.13 -4.53
CA GLY A 143 9.97 9.87 -5.11
C GLY A 143 9.44 9.38 -6.46
N VAL A 144 9.96 8.29 -7.04
CA VAL A 144 9.63 7.83 -8.40
C VAL A 144 8.85 6.53 -8.38
N TYR A 145 7.55 6.62 -8.62
CA TYR A 145 6.68 5.45 -8.75
C TYR A 145 6.71 4.94 -10.19
N LYS A 146 7.30 3.76 -10.41
CA LYS A 146 7.29 3.08 -11.71
C LYS A 146 6.08 2.17 -11.80
N THR A 147 5.47 2.07 -12.96
CA THR A 147 4.31 1.19 -13.19
C THR A 147 4.12 0.94 -14.68
N ASN A 148 3.60 -0.25 -15.02
CA ASN A 148 3.12 -0.58 -16.35
C ASN A 148 1.64 -0.23 -16.56
N ALA A 149 0.94 0.21 -15.51
CA ALA A 149 -0.45 0.65 -15.62
C ALA A 149 -0.57 1.93 -16.46
N ASP A 150 -1.68 2.04 -17.19
CA ASP A 150 -2.03 3.19 -18.00
C ASP A 150 -3.49 3.62 -17.79
N GLY A 151 -3.89 4.71 -18.42
CA GLY A 151 -5.26 5.23 -18.37
C GLY A 151 -5.67 5.87 -17.03
N GLU A 152 -6.94 5.66 -16.67
CA GLU A 152 -7.61 6.34 -15.54
C GLU A 152 -6.90 6.21 -14.18
N PRO A 153 -6.35 5.05 -13.77
CA PRO A 153 -5.65 4.92 -12.49
C PRO A 153 -4.44 5.84 -12.37
N ILE A 154 -3.64 5.93 -13.44
CA ILE A 154 -2.43 6.76 -13.44
C ILE A 154 -2.77 8.24 -13.55
N ASP A 155 -3.73 8.60 -14.39
CA ASP A 155 -4.17 9.99 -14.48
C ASP A 155 -4.81 10.49 -13.18
N PHE A 156 -5.50 9.60 -12.48
CA PHE A 156 -5.97 9.86 -11.12
C PHE A 156 -4.81 10.10 -10.16
N LEU A 157 -3.82 9.20 -10.10
CA LEU A 157 -2.68 9.36 -9.19
C LEU A 157 -1.90 10.65 -9.50
N ARG A 158 -1.71 11.01 -10.77
CA ARG A 158 -1.12 12.30 -11.19
C ARG A 158 -1.90 13.50 -10.64
N LYS A 159 -3.24 13.45 -10.68
CA LYS A 159 -4.08 14.51 -10.10
C LYS A 159 -3.94 14.58 -8.59
N GLN A 160 -3.83 13.43 -7.90
CA GLN A 160 -3.62 13.42 -6.45
C GLN A 160 -2.28 14.03 -6.05
N ILE A 161 -1.20 13.77 -6.80
CA ILE A 161 0.13 14.38 -6.56
C ILE A 161 0.09 15.91 -6.67
N GLN A 162 -0.78 16.47 -7.51
CA GLN A 162 -0.95 17.91 -7.63
C GLN A 162 -1.77 18.53 -6.48
N LYS A 163 -2.59 17.74 -5.80
CA LYS A 163 -3.56 18.19 -4.79
C LYS A 163 -3.08 17.95 -3.36
N TYR A 164 -2.38 16.84 -3.13
CA TYR A 164 -1.97 16.37 -1.82
C TYR A 164 -0.49 16.02 -1.79
N THR A 165 0.07 15.90 -0.59
CA THR A 165 1.26 15.05 -0.44
C THR A 165 0.80 13.60 -0.59
N VAL A 166 1.34 12.90 -1.58
CA VAL A 166 1.04 11.50 -1.84
C VAL A 166 2.15 10.62 -1.27
N ILE A 167 1.77 9.55 -0.59
CA ILE A 167 2.70 8.51 -0.14
C ILE A 167 2.25 7.13 -0.59
N ASP A 168 3.21 6.24 -0.76
CA ASP A 168 3.04 4.80 -0.83
C ASP A 168 3.24 4.19 0.57
N THR A 169 2.38 3.25 0.93
CA THR A 169 2.52 2.42 2.14
C THR A 169 1.82 1.07 1.96
N ASP A 170 1.95 0.18 2.93
CA ASP A 170 1.33 -1.15 2.95
C ASP A 170 0.92 -1.56 4.37
N MET A 171 0.29 -2.73 4.50
CA MET A 171 -0.13 -3.33 5.77
C MET A 171 1.02 -3.55 6.77
N CYS A 172 2.26 -3.72 6.29
CA CYS A 172 3.42 -3.92 7.17
C CYS A 172 4.07 -2.59 7.61
N ARG A 173 3.58 -1.47 7.07
CA ARG A 173 4.05 -0.11 7.33
C ARG A 173 2.95 0.81 7.85
N SER A 174 1.75 0.27 8.07
CA SER A 174 0.58 0.98 8.58
C SER A 174 0.05 0.28 9.83
N PHE A 175 -0.07 1.02 10.94
CA PHE A 175 -0.40 0.44 12.23
C PHE A 175 -1.60 1.14 12.86
N LEU A 176 -2.72 0.43 12.95
CA LEU A 176 -3.90 0.90 13.66
C LEU A 176 -3.56 1.21 15.13
N GLN A 177 -3.93 2.40 15.57
CA GLN A 177 -3.79 2.83 16.96
C GLN A 177 -4.51 1.85 17.88
N ASN A 178 -3.84 1.44 18.97
CA ASN A 178 -4.26 0.40 19.93
C ASN A 178 -4.06 -1.06 19.48
N SER A 179 -3.49 -1.31 18.30
CA SER A 179 -3.03 -2.66 17.94
C SER A 179 -1.75 -3.05 18.70
N ASN A 180 -1.53 -4.36 18.88
CA ASN A 180 -0.28 -4.85 19.47
C ASN A 180 0.95 -4.44 18.63
N SER A 181 0.81 -4.46 17.30
CA SER A 181 1.87 -4.03 16.38
C SER A 181 2.20 -2.55 16.55
N TYR A 182 1.19 -1.69 16.67
CA TYR A 182 1.39 -0.26 16.97
C TYR A 182 2.19 -0.07 18.26
N ASN A 183 1.76 -0.69 19.37
CA ASN A 183 2.41 -0.54 20.67
C ASN A 183 3.86 -1.02 20.65
N LYS A 184 4.14 -2.08 19.90
CA LYS A 184 5.49 -2.61 19.75
C LYS A 184 6.36 -1.66 18.93
N VAL A 185 5.87 -1.19 17.78
CA VAL A 185 6.61 -0.29 16.89
C VAL A 185 6.90 1.05 17.55
N ILE A 186 5.91 1.68 18.18
CA ILE A 186 6.08 2.99 18.82
C ILE A 186 7.11 2.94 19.95
N SER A 187 7.20 1.82 20.69
CA SER A 187 8.20 1.66 21.75
C SER A 187 9.65 1.71 21.24
N TYR A 188 9.89 1.44 19.97
CA TYR A 188 11.23 1.54 19.36
C TYR A 188 11.48 2.91 18.70
N ILE A 189 10.46 3.76 18.57
CA ILE A 189 10.59 5.13 18.06
C ILE A 189 10.91 6.10 19.21
N ASP A 190 10.31 5.87 20.38
CA ASP A 190 10.45 6.75 21.56
C ASP A 190 11.74 6.52 22.37
N ASN A 191 12.52 5.47 22.06
CA ASN A 191 13.79 5.11 22.70
C ASN A 191 15.00 5.50 21.84
#